data_AF-A0AAU7DPZ6-F1
#
_entry.id   AF-A0AAU7DPZ6-F1
#
_cell.length_a   1.000
_cell.length_b   1.000
_cell.length_c   1.000
_cell.angle_alpha   90.00
_cell.angle_beta   90.00
_cell.angle_gamma   90.00
#
_symmetry.space_group_name_H-M   'P 1'
#
loop_
_entity.id
_entity.type
_entity.pdbx_description
1 polymer ?
#
loop_
_entity_poly.entity_id
_entity_poly.type
_entity_poly.pdbx_seq_one_letter_code
_entity_poly.pdbx_strand_id
1 'polypeptide(L)'
;MKWRRGLLLAGVHLLIATASFVRDEVSFWHWIRGAGLPPEIPHVRLAAFQEEQFPDNVCDSGIYDSGPSPLAQVAATASLPLAVAFGWHSPCMPQIQRSWITNRMEGIFGGNTRRAEIAIDAFLCSGVLVQWMLVGGFPLIRPRRWWLEPSVLITLFTVLGTALTFLAHLHELFRFAMLIVALLWLWWFSLLLWIPIHKGWQSTVGGLRRLTH
;
A
#
# COMPACT_ATOMS: atom_id res chain seq x y z
N MET A 1 8.41 -24.77 -1.83
CA MET A 1 8.02 -23.42 -1.34
C MET A 1 8.78 -23.14 -0.05
N LYS A 2 9.15 -21.89 0.23
CA LYS A 2 9.87 -21.51 1.46
C LYS A 2 8.96 -20.68 2.38
N TRP A 3 7.91 -21.32 2.93
CA TRP A 3 6.87 -20.64 3.72
C TRP A 3 7.41 -19.85 4.93
N ARG A 4 8.38 -20.40 5.66
CA ARG A 4 9.02 -19.70 6.79
C ARG A 4 9.62 -18.36 6.39
N ARG A 5 10.22 -18.29 5.19
CA ARG A 5 10.79 -17.06 4.65
C ARG A 5 9.70 -16.10 4.20
N GLY A 6 8.66 -16.60 3.52
CA GLY A 6 7.48 -15.82 3.15
C GLY A 6 6.85 -15.13 4.37
N LEU A 7 6.64 -15.88 5.45
CA LEU A 7 6.09 -15.37 6.71
C LEU A 7 7.00 -14.32 7.36
N LEU A 8 8.33 -14.53 7.37
CA LEU A 8 9.26 -13.56 7.92
C LEU A 8 9.22 -12.23 7.16
N LEU A 9 9.31 -12.27 5.83
CA LEU A 9 9.24 -11.05 5.01
C LEU A 9 7.87 -10.37 5.18
N ALA A 10 6.79 -11.14 5.16
CA ALA A 10 5.45 -10.62 5.35
C ALA A 10 5.28 -9.95 6.72
N GLY A 11 5.83 -10.52 7.79
CA GLY A 11 5.82 -9.92 9.11
C GLY A 11 6.54 -8.57 9.17
N VAL A 12 7.71 -8.45 8.52
CA VAL A 12 8.47 -7.19 8.46
C VAL A 12 7.66 -6.10 7.74
N HIS A 13 7.14 -6.40 6.56
CA HIS A 13 6.39 -5.41 5.77
C HIS A 13 5.03 -5.08 6.40
N LEU A 14 4.36 -6.04 7.03
CA LEU A 14 3.14 -5.80 7.79
C LEU A 14 3.40 -4.87 8.98
N LEU A 15 4.49 -5.07 9.71
CA LEU A 15 4.87 -4.20 10.84
C LEU A 15 5.09 -2.76 10.36
N ILE A 16 5.82 -2.57 9.26
CA ILE A 16 6.10 -1.25 8.69
C ILE A 16 4.81 -0.59 8.19
N ALA A 17 3.94 -1.31 7.49
CA ALA A 17 2.66 -0.80 7.00
C ALA A 17 1.72 -0.44 8.16
N THR A 18 1.61 -1.29 9.18
CA THR A 18 0.79 -1.00 10.36
C THR A 18 1.32 0.24 11.09
N ALA A 19 2.64 0.35 11.24
CA ALA A 19 3.25 1.53 11.84
C ALA A 19 3.02 2.80 11.02
N SER A 20 3.03 2.72 9.68
CA SER A 20 2.71 3.87 8.82
C SER A 20 1.26 4.30 8.99
N PHE A 21 0.31 3.36 8.98
CA PHE A 21 -1.10 3.67 9.13
C PHE A 21 -1.41 4.27 10.50
N VAL A 22 -0.94 3.63 11.58
CA VAL A 22 -1.12 4.17 12.94
C VAL A 22 -0.52 5.58 13.06
N ARG A 23 0.67 5.81 12.49
CA ARG A 23 1.30 7.14 12.55
C ARG A 23 0.45 8.19 11.82
N ASP A 24 -0.05 7.86 10.63
CA ASP A 24 -0.81 8.79 9.81
C ASP A 24 -2.21 9.02 10.40
N GLU A 25 -2.86 7.98 10.94
CA GLU A 25 -4.21 8.09 11.49
C GLU A 25 -4.29 8.71 12.88
N VAL A 26 -3.29 8.50 13.76
CA VAL A 26 -3.35 8.93 15.17
C VAL A 26 -3.58 10.44 15.30
N SER A 27 -3.05 11.25 14.38
CA SER A 27 -3.32 12.70 14.36
C SER A 27 -4.78 13.06 14.07
N PHE A 28 -5.54 12.15 13.44
CA PHE A 28 -6.92 12.37 13.02
C PHE A 28 -7.96 11.62 13.87
N TRP A 29 -7.55 10.71 14.75
CA TRP A 29 -8.47 9.92 15.57
C TRP A 29 -9.43 10.74 16.45
N HIS A 30 -9.03 11.94 16.86
CA HIS A 30 -9.90 12.85 17.63
C HIS A 30 -10.92 13.61 16.76
N TRP A 31 -10.67 13.66 15.44
CA TRP A 31 -11.43 14.47 14.48
C TRP A 31 -12.36 13.63 13.60
N ILE A 32 -12.07 12.34 13.41
CA ILE A 32 -12.90 11.41 12.62
C ILE A 32 -13.87 10.66 13.55
N ARG A 33 -15.18 10.82 13.32
CA ARG A 33 -16.21 10.17 14.14
C ARG A 33 -16.22 8.64 14.00
N GLY A 34 -16.60 7.98 15.08
CA GLY A 34 -16.71 6.51 15.18
C GLY A 34 -17.82 5.86 14.35
N ALA A 35 -18.80 6.63 13.86
CA ALA A 35 -19.91 6.15 13.05
C ALA A 35 -20.31 7.22 12.02
N GLY A 36 -20.86 6.78 10.89
CA GLY A 36 -21.49 7.67 9.92
C GLY A 36 -22.65 8.41 10.57
N LEU A 37 -22.75 9.70 10.28
CA LEU A 37 -23.94 10.45 10.65
C LEU A 37 -25.13 9.88 9.85
N PRO A 38 -26.31 9.72 10.46
CA PRO A 38 -27.52 9.52 9.67
C PRO A 38 -27.64 10.71 8.70
N PRO A 39 -28.12 10.50 7.46
CA PRO A 39 -28.30 11.58 6.51
C PRO A 39 -29.09 12.70 7.18
N GLU A 40 -28.54 13.91 7.15
CA GLU A 40 -29.15 15.09 7.76
C GLU A 40 -30.52 15.27 7.12
N ILE A 41 -31.59 15.04 7.89
CA ILE A 41 -32.95 15.31 7.43
C ILE A 41 -33.01 16.82 7.23
N PRO A 42 -33.43 17.34 6.07
CA PRO A 42 -33.43 18.77 5.80
C PRO A 42 -34.44 19.45 6.72
N HIS A 43 -33.98 19.87 7.90
CA HIS A 43 -34.73 20.75 8.77
C HIS A 43 -34.54 22.16 8.23
N VAL A 44 -35.62 22.77 7.76
CA VAL A 44 -35.63 24.19 7.37
C VAL A 44 -35.25 25.00 8.61
N ARG A 45 -33.98 25.45 8.70
CA ARG A 45 -33.50 26.34 9.75
C ARG A 45 -33.50 27.78 9.23
N LEU A 46 -33.98 28.69 10.05
CA LEU A 46 -33.95 30.13 9.78
C LEU A 46 -32.50 30.58 9.63
N ALA A 47 -32.18 31.32 8.56
CA ALA A 47 -30.83 31.80 8.24
C ALA A 47 -30.14 32.57 9.38
N ALA A 48 -30.92 33.12 10.33
CA ALA A 48 -30.41 33.81 11.51
C ALA A 48 -29.82 32.89 12.60
N PHE A 49 -30.02 31.58 12.52
CA PHE A 49 -29.47 30.57 13.43
C PHE A 49 -28.54 29.57 12.73
N GLN A 50 -28.07 29.94 11.54
CA GLN A 50 -27.03 29.20 10.85
C GLN A 50 -25.69 29.56 11.50
N GLU A 51 -25.43 29.00 12.69
CA GLU A 51 -24.06 28.87 13.17
C GLU A 51 -23.23 28.28 12.03
N GLU A 52 -22.08 28.88 11.72
CA GLU A 52 -21.17 28.39 10.69
C GLU A 52 -21.07 26.87 10.82
N GLN A 53 -21.63 26.18 9.84
CA GLN A 53 -21.72 24.74 9.82
C GLN A 53 -20.32 24.24 9.49
N PHE A 54 -19.44 24.24 10.50
CA PHE A 54 -18.12 23.66 10.38
C PHE A 54 -18.34 22.20 9.98
N PRO A 55 -17.65 21.71 8.94
CA PRO A 55 -17.79 20.32 8.55
C PRO A 55 -17.49 19.43 9.75
N ASP A 56 -18.45 18.58 10.07
CA ASP A 56 -18.47 17.69 11.23
C ASP A 56 -17.29 16.70 11.26
N ASN A 57 -16.63 16.53 10.10
CA ASN A 57 -15.38 15.81 9.89
C ASN A 57 -14.37 16.73 9.17
N VAL A 58 -13.16 16.84 9.74
CA VAL A 58 -12.06 17.63 9.18
C VAL A 58 -11.70 17.20 7.75
N CYS A 59 -11.87 15.92 7.42
CA CYS A 59 -11.61 15.39 6.08
C CYS A 59 -12.62 15.84 5.02
N ASP A 60 -13.84 16.23 5.41
CA ASP A 60 -14.87 16.70 4.49
C ASP A 60 -14.75 18.19 4.16
N SER A 61 -13.91 18.91 4.93
CA SER A 61 -13.66 20.33 4.72
C SER A 61 -12.90 20.64 3.43
N GLY A 62 -12.14 19.68 2.89
CA GLY A 62 -11.22 19.89 1.78
C GLY A 62 -10.04 20.82 2.10
N ILE A 63 -9.91 21.28 3.36
CA ILE A 63 -8.86 22.21 3.81
C ILE A 63 -7.60 21.45 4.25
N TYR A 64 -7.73 20.18 4.62
CA TYR A 64 -6.63 19.34 5.08
C TYR A 64 -6.21 18.32 4.00
N ASP A 65 -5.12 18.64 3.30
CA ASP A 65 -4.33 17.66 2.54
C ASP A 65 -2.98 17.52 3.23
N SER A 66 -2.75 16.38 3.87
CA SER A 66 -1.48 16.10 4.57
C SER A 66 -0.46 15.38 3.69
N GLY A 67 -0.89 14.86 2.52
CA GLY A 67 -0.09 13.92 1.73
C GLY A 67 0.36 12.69 2.52
N PRO A 68 0.94 11.67 1.84
CA PRO A 68 1.46 10.51 2.54
C PRO A 68 2.72 10.87 3.32
N SER A 69 2.79 10.46 4.59
CA SER A 69 4.01 10.63 5.39
C SER A 69 5.20 9.89 4.76
N PRO A 70 6.46 10.26 5.08
CA PRO A 70 7.62 9.54 4.57
C PRO A 70 7.56 8.04 4.87
N LEU A 71 7.00 7.65 6.02
CA LEU A 71 6.84 6.25 6.40
C LEU A 71 5.77 5.55 5.55
N ALA A 72 4.64 6.22 5.26
CA ALA A 72 3.64 5.71 4.33
C ALA A 72 4.19 5.58 2.91
N GLN A 73 5.06 6.50 2.45
CA GLN A 73 5.75 6.38 1.17
C GLN A 73 6.66 5.15 1.12
N VAL A 74 7.37 4.83 2.21
CA VAL A 74 8.15 3.57 2.32
C VAL A 74 7.23 2.37 2.20
N ALA A 75 6.15 2.32 2.99
CA ALA A 75 5.22 1.19 3.03
C ALA A 75 4.54 0.97 1.66
N ALA A 76 4.09 2.05 1.02
CA ALA A 76 3.48 2.04 -0.30
C ALA A 76 4.46 1.55 -1.38
N THR A 77 5.69 2.07 -1.40
CA THR A 77 6.71 1.69 -2.39
C THR A 77 7.19 0.25 -2.17
N ALA A 78 7.34 -0.17 -0.92
CA ALA A 78 7.61 -1.56 -0.57
C ALA A 78 6.47 -2.48 -0.99
N SER A 79 5.23 -1.98 -1.00
CA SER A 79 4.03 -2.72 -1.37
C SER A 79 3.48 -2.29 -2.74
N LEU A 80 4.38 -1.95 -3.67
CA LEU A 80 4.02 -1.33 -4.95
C LEU A 80 2.90 -2.04 -5.73
N PRO A 81 2.87 -3.39 -5.86
CA PRO A 81 1.78 -4.06 -6.55
C PRO A 81 0.41 -3.78 -5.92
N LEU A 82 0.33 -3.86 -4.59
CA LEU A 82 -0.87 -3.56 -3.83
C LEU A 82 -1.27 -2.09 -3.99
N ALA A 83 -0.31 -1.17 -3.84
CA ALA A 83 -0.53 0.26 -3.96
C ALA A 83 -1.02 0.66 -5.37
N VAL A 84 -0.51 0.02 -6.42
CA VAL A 84 -0.98 0.25 -7.79
C VAL A 84 -2.38 -0.35 -8.03
N ALA A 85 -2.66 -1.53 -7.50
CA ALA A 85 -3.94 -2.23 -7.73
C ALA A 85 -5.12 -1.62 -6.95
N PHE A 86 -4.87 -1.21 -5.71
CA PHE A 86 -5.92 -0.77 -4.78
C PHE A 86 -5.80 0.69 -4.37
N GLY A 87 -4.75 1.38 -4.81
CA GLY A 87 -4.33 2.65 -4.23
C GLY A 87 -3.62 2.46 -2.90
N TRP A 88 -2.94 3.51 -2.46
CA TRP A 88 -2.51 3.64 -1.06
C TRP A 88 -3.44 4.59 -0.34
N HIS A 89 -3.67 4.34 0.95
CA HIS A 89 -4.59 5.12 1.76
C HIS A 89 -3.85 6.17 2.58
N SER A 90 -4.44 7.35 2.67
CA SER A 90 -4.05 8.42 3.58
C SER A 90 -5.33 9.04 4.14
N PRO A 91 -5.38 9.36 5.44
CA PRO A 91 -6.52 10.07 6.01
C PRO A 91 -6.71 11.41 5.28
N CYS A 92 -7.98 11.78 5.12
CA CYS A 92 -8.41 13.02 4.46
C CYS A 92 -7.94 13.21 3.00
N MET A 93 -7.67 12.12 2.27
CA MET A 93 -7.28 12.22 0.87
C MET A 93 -8.41 12.84 0.01
N PRO A 94 -8.10 13.82 -0.86
CA PRO A 94 -9.11 14.47 -1.70
C PRO A 94 -9.79 13.45 -2.63
N GLN A 95 -11.10 13.62 -2.88
CA GLN A 95 -11.92 12.66 -3.64
C GLN A 95 -11.33 12.28 -5.00
N ILE A 96 -10.69 13.22 -5.69
CA ILE A 96 -10.07 13.01 -7.01
C ILE A 96 -8.89 12.01 -6.92
N GLN A 97 -8.24 11.91 -5.77
CA GLN A 97 -7.12 11.02 -5.53
C GLN A 97 -7.51 9.73 -4.78
N ARG A 98 -8.76 9.62 -4.30
CA ARG A 98 -9.25 8.41 -3.63
C ARG A 98 -9.25 7.24 -4.60
N SER A 99 -8.75 6.11 -4.12
CA SER A 99 -8.82 4.88 -4.89
C SER A 99 -10.24 4.30 -4.88
N TRP A 100 -10.50 3.43 -5.83
CA TRP A 100 -11.80 2.77 -5.93
C TRP A 100 -12.13 1.93 -4.68
N ILE A 101 -11.13 1.36 -3.99
CA ILE A 101 -11.35 0.59 -2.76
C ILE A 101 -11.80 1.53 -1.63
N THR A 102 -11.16 2.70 -1.48
CA THR A 102 -11.52 3.72 -0.49
C THR A 102 -12.96 4.19 -0.73
N ASN A 103 -13.29 4.58 -1.97
CA ASN A 103 -14.64 4.99 -2.33
C ASN A 103 -15.69 3.88 -2.04
N ARG A 104 -15.33 2.62 -2.29
CA ARG A 104 -16.22 1.49 -2.03
C ARG A 104 -16.44 1.27 -0.53
N MET A 105 -15.38 1.32 0.27
CA MET A 105 -15.47 1.12 1.72
C MET A 105 -16.22 2.28 2.39
N GLU A 106 -15.90 3.53 2.05
CA GLU A 106 -16.65 4.69 2.55
C GLU A 106 -18.13 4.58 2.18
N GLY A 107 -18.46 4.14 0.95
CA GLY A 107 -19.85 3.89 0.55
C GLY A 107 -20.57 2.82 1.37
N ILE A 108 -19.86 1.77 1.83
CA ILE A 108 -20.42 0.71 2.68
C ILE A 108 -20.62 1.21 4.11
N PHE A 109 -19.71 2.03 4.62
CA PHE A 109 -19.69 2.47 6.02
C PHE A 109 -20.34 3.85 6.25
N GLY A 110 -20.95 4.44 5.22
CA GLY A 110 -21.72 5.69 5.33
C GLY A 110 -20.87 6.96 5.34
N GLY A 111 -19.79 6.98 4.55
CA GLY A 111 -18.90 8.12 4.35
C GLY A 111 -17.52 7.97 4.99
N ASN A 112 -16.82 9.09 5.13
CA ASN A 112 -15.52 9.15 5.80
C ASN A 112 -15.70 9.02 7.32
N THR A 113 -15.60 7.78 7.80
CA THR A 113 -15.85 7.42 9.20
C THR A 113 -14.71 6.57 9.70
N ARG A 114 -14.47 6.57 11.01
CA ARG A 114 -13.39 5.77 11.61
C ARG A 114 -13.54 4.27 11.31
N ARG A 115 -14.78 3.79 11.13
CA ARG A 115 -15.04 2.39 10.72
C ARG A 115 -14.59 2.13 9.29
N ALA A 116 -14.82 3.08 8.38
CA ALA A 116 -14.34 2.98 7.01
C ALA A 116 -12.81 2.96 6.97
N GLU A 117 -12.17 3.88 7.69
CA GLU A 117 -10.71 4.01 7.78
C GLU A 117 -10.08 2.71 8.31
N ILE A 118 -10.55 2.20 9.46
CA ILE A 118 -10.08 0.91 10.03
C ILE A 118 -10.28 -0.26 9.05
N ALA A 119 -11.41 -0.28 8.33
CA ALA A 119 -11.68 -1.34 7.36
C ALA A 119 -10.75 -1.27 6.14
N ILE A 120 -10.44 -0.07 5.65
CA ILE A 120 -9.47 0.16 4.58
C ILE A 120 -8.08 -0.28 5.02
N ASP A 121 -7.65 0.15 6.21
CA ASP A 121 -6.36 -0.21 6.78
C ASP A 121 -6.20 -1.71 7.00
N ALA A 122 -7.23 -2.36 7.55
CA ALA A 122 -7.24 -3.82 7.72
C ALA A 122 -7.16 -4.55 6.37
N PHE A 123 -7.86 -4.05 5.35
CA PHE A 123 -7.80 -4.59 3.99
C PHE A 123 -6.40 -4.45 3.40
N LEU A 124 -5.79 -3.26 3.47
CA LEU A 124 -4.45 -3.01 2.96
C LEU A 124 -3.40 -3.83 3.72
N CYS A 125 -3.47 -3.89 5.05
CA CYS A 125 -2.60 -4.74 5.86
C CYS A 125 -2.70 -6.23 5.47
N SER A 126 -3.92 -6.72 5.26
CA SER A 126 -4.15 -8.08 4.79
C SER A 126 -3.54 -8.31 3.39
N GLY A 127 -3.68 -7.33 2.50
CA GLY A 127 -3.07 -7.33 1.18
C GLY A 127 -1.54 -7.38 1.23
N VAL A 128 -0.92 -6.56 2.09
CA VAL A 128 0.54 -6.55 2.32
C VAL A 128 1.01 -7.92 2.80
N LEU A 129 0.30 -8.50 3.78
CA LEU A 129 0.61 -9.83 4.32
C LEU A 129 0.58 -10.90 3.22
N VAL A 130 -0.51 -10.96 2.44
CA VAL A 130 -0.68 -11.95 1.35
C VAL A 130 0.37 -11.74 0.27
N GLN A 131 0.58 -10.50 -0.19
CA GLN A 131 1.57 -10.18 -1.22
C GLN A 131 2.96 -10.65 -0.81
N TRP A 132 3.40 -10.32 0.40
CA TRP A 132 4.75 -10.66 0.86
C TRP A 132 4.92 -12.14 1.20
N MET A 133 3.85 -12.80 1.64
CA MET A 133 3.84 -14.25 1.80
C MET A 133 4.06 -14.95 0.45
N LEU A 134 3.45 -14.45 -0.63
CA LEU A 134 3.66 -14.95 -1.99
C LEU A 134 5.07 -14.62 -2.51
N VAL A 135 5.47 -13.36 -2.46
CA VAL A 135 6.77 -12.88 -2.95
C VAL A 135 7.95 -13.56 -2.24
N GLY A 136 7.84 -13.83 -0.93
CA GLY A 136 8.86 -14.53 -0.16
C GLY A 136 8.74 -16.06 -0.20
N GLY A 137 7.52 -16.60 -0.36
CA GLY A 137 7.26 -18.04 -0.40
C GLY A 137 7.66 -18.69 -1.74
N PHE A 138 7.61 -17.91 -2.82
CA PHE A 138 7.86 -18.31 -4.21
C PHE A 138 9.03 -17.55 -4.82
N PRO A 139 10.28 -17.91 -4.49
CA PRO A 139 11.44 -17.27 -5.09
C PRO A 139 11.52 -17.58 -6.60
N LEU A 140 11.52 -16.54 -7.43
CA LEU A 140 11.57 -16.65 -8.90
C LEU A 140 12.93 -17.12 -9.41
N ILE A 141 14.01 -16.79 -8.68
CA ILE A 141 15.38 -17.22 -8.98
C ILE A 141 15.91 -17.96 -7.75
N ARG A 142 16.78 -18.95 -7.99
CA ARG A 142 17.62 -19.57 -6.96
C ARG A 142 19.06 -19.09 -7.09
N PRO A 143 19.39 -17.85 -6.66
CA PRO A 143 20.77 -17.39 -6.73
C PRO A 143 21.65 -18.23 -5.79
N ARG A 144 22.94 -18.31 -6.10
CA ARG A 144 23.95 -18.97 -5.25
C ARG A 144 23.98 -18.36 -3.83
N ARG A 145 23.62 -17.09 -3.71
CA ARG A 145 23.54 -16.31 -2.47
C ARG A 145 22.10 -15.84 -2.26
N TRP A 146 21.46 -16.31 -1.18
CA TRP A 146 20.05 -16.04 -0.86
C TRP A 146 19.70 -14.56 -0.68
N TRP A 147 20.69 -13.70 -0.36
CA TRP A 147 20.53 -12.26 -0.17
C TRP A 147 20.51 -11.45 -1.46
N LEU A 148 20.89 -12.06 -2.60
CA LEU A 148 20.77 -11.43 -3.92
C LEU A 148 19.38 -11.62 -4.54
N GLU A 149 18.46 -12.23 -3.81
CA GLU A 149 17.08 -12.35 -4.27
C GLU A 149 16.37 -10.99 -4.19
N PRO A 150 15.62 -10.59 -5.24
CA PRO A 150 14.96 -9.28 -5.29
C PRO A 150 14.08 -9.00 -4.07
N SER A 151 13.36 -10.00 -3.57
CA SER A 151 12.50 -9.84 -2.38
C SER A 151 13.27 -9.55 -1.10
N VAL A 152 14.47 -10.11 -0.94
CA VAL A 152 15.34 -9.83 0.21
C VAL A 152 15.94 -8.43 0.07
N LEU A 153 16.41 -8.08 -1.13
CA LEU A 153 16.94 -6.74 -1.40
C LEU A 153 15.88 -5.65 -1.16
N ILE A 154 14.65 -5.84 -1.66
CA ILE A 154 13.55 -4.92 -1.39
C ILE A 154 13.37 -4.75 0.12
N THR A 155 13.30 -5.85 0.86
CA THR A 155 13.12 -5.80 2.32
C THR A 155 14.27 -5.06 3.02
N LEU A 156 15.52 -5.28 2.61
CA LEU A 156 16.67 -4.56 3.16
C LEU A 156 16.59 -3.04 2.90
N PHE A 157 16.27 -2.64 1.66
CA PHE A 157 16.13 -1.23 1.32
C PHE A 157 14.88 -0.59 1.93
N THR A 158 13.81 -1.35 2.16
CA THR A 158 12.62 -0.90 2.90
C THR A 158 12.96 -0.65 4.37
N VAL A 159 13.67 -1.56 5.03
CA VAL A 159 14.11 -1.38 6.43
C VAL A 159 15.08 -0.20 6.54
N LEU A 160 16.03 -0.08 5.60
CA LEU A 160 16.93 1.07 5.54
C LEU A 160 16.15 2.37 5.32
N GLY A 161 15.24 2.41 4.36
CA GLY A 161 14.37 3.55 4.09
C GLY A 161 13.55 3.96 5.32
N THR A 162 12.98 2.97 6.02
CA THR A 162 12.25 3.17 7.28
C THR A 162 13.14 3.84 8.33
N ALA A 163 14.36 3.33 8.55
CA ALA A 163 15.31 3.93 9.48
C ALA A 163 15.67 5.38 9.09
N LEU A 164 15.86 5.64 7.79
CA LEU A 164 16.15 6.97 7.26
C LEU A 164 15.01 7.97 7.47
N THR A 165 13.75 7.52 7.54
CA THR A 165 12.60 8.44 7.80
C THR A 165 12.67 9.13 9.17
N PHE A 166 13.44 8.60 10.11
CA PHE A 166 13.65 9.22 11.43
C PHE A 166 14.80 10.23 11.44
N LEU A 167 15.56 10.33 10.35
CA LEU A 167 16.73 11.20 10.21
C LEU A 167 16.44 12.30 9.18
N ALA A 168 15.92 13.44 9.64
CA ALA A 168 15.47 14.54 8.78
C ALA A 168 16.52 15.04 7.77
N HIS A 169 17.81 14.90 8.07
CA HIS A 169 18.91 15.39 7.24
C HIS A 169 19.24 14.47 6.06
N LEU A 170 18.66 13.26 6.02
CA LEU A 170 18.97 12.22 5.02
C LEU A 170 17.84 12.00 4.02
N HIS A 171 17.02 13.03 3.78
CA HIS A 171 15.85 12.93 2.90
C HIS A 171 16.17 12.46 1.48
N GLU A 172 17.30 12.91 0.92
CA GLU A 172 17.73 12.47 -0.42
C GLU A 172 18.18 11.01 -0.46
N LEU A 173 18.81 10.51 0.61
CA LEU A 173 19.17 9.10 0.75
C LEU A 173 17.92 8.21 0.87
N PHE A 174 16.89 8.70 1.58
CA PHE A 174 15.59 8.05 1.65
C PHE A 174 14.98 7.90 0.24
N ARG A 175 14.94 8.98 -0.56
CA ARG A 175 14.42 8.93 -1.94
C ARG A 175 15.20 7.96 -2.80
N PHE A 176 16.53 7.96 -2.69
CA PHE A 176 17.38 7.03 -3.43
C PHE A 176 17.09 5.57 -3.07
N ALA A 177 16.92 5.26 -1.78
CA ALA A 177 16.53 3.91 -1.35
C ALA A 177 15.17 3.49 -1.94
N MET A 178 14.19 4.40 -1.99
CA MET A 178 12.87 4.11 -2.58
C MET A 178 12.92 3.88 -4.09
N LEU A 179 13.76 4.64 -4.81
CA LEU A 179 14.01 4.39 -6.24
C LEU A 179 14.59 3.00 -6.47
N ILE A 180 15.53 2.56 -5.64
CA ILE A 180 16.07 1.20 -5.72
C ILE A 180 14.98 0.16 -5.48
N VAL A 181 14.11 0.35 -4.48
CA VAL A 181 12.97 -0.55 -4.24
C VAL A 181 12.06 -0.65 -5.47
N ALA A 182 11.73 0.48 -6.10
CA ALA A 182 10.92 0.50 -7.31
C ALA A 182 11.58 -0.26 -8.48
N LEU A 183 12.89 -0.07 -8.69
CA LEU A 183 13.66 -0.80 -9.70
C LEU A 183 13.69 -2.31 -9.41
N LEU A 184 13.83 -2.71 -8.15
CA LEU A 184 13.80 -4.12 -7.75
C LEU A 184 12.42 -4.75 -7.97
N TRP A 185 11.33 -3.98 -7.80
CA TRP A 185 9.99 -4.42 -8.17
C TRP A 185 9.87 -4.66 -9.68
N LEU A 186 10.33 -3.72 -10.51
CA LEU A 186 10.36 -3.89 -11.97
C LEU A 186 11.15 -5.13 -12.38
N TRP A 187 12.28 -5.37 -11.73
CA TRP A 187 13.06 -6.58 -11.94
C TRP A 187 12.30 -7.85 -11.55
N TRP A 188 11.67 -7.85 -10.37
CA TRP A 188 10.87 -9.00 -9.91
C TRP A 188 9.72 -9.30 -10.87
N PHE A 189 8.99 -8.29 -11.34
CA PHE A 189 7.91 -8.45 -12.32
C PHE A 189 8.41 -8.93 -13.69
N SER A 190 9.53 -8.38 -14.14
CA SER A 190 10.16 -8.81 -15.39
C SER A 190 10.50 -10.30 -15.36
N LEU A 191 11.00 -10.79 -14.23
CA LEU A 191 11.25 -12.23 -14.02
C LEU A 191 9.96 -13.06 -14.00
N LEU A 192 8.91 -12.55 -13.35
CA LEU A 192 7.62 -13.23 -13.28
C LEU A 192 7.03 -13.46 -14.69
N LEU A 193 7.15 -12.48 -15.58
CA LEU A 193 6.67 -12.56 -16.96
C LEU A 193 7.62 -13.34 -17.88
N TRP A 194 8.93 -13.16 -17.72
CA TRP A 194 9.93 -13.78 -18.60
C TRP A 194 9.99 -15.30 -18.48
N ILE A 195 9.92 -15.84 -17.25
CA ILE A 195 10.02 -17.29 -17.00
C ILE A 195 8.95 -18.11 -17.77
N PRO A 196 7.65 -17.79 -17.70
CA PRO A 196 6.63 -18.54 -18.43
C PRO A 196 6.75 -18.35 -19.95
N ILE A 197 7.06 -17.13 -20.42
CA ILE A 197 7.25 -16.85 -21.85
C ILE A 197 8.40 -17.70 -22.41
N HIS A 198 9.55 -17.69 -21.74
CA HIS A 198 10.72 -18.45 -22.16
C HIS A 198 10.47 -19.97 -22.16
N LYS A 199 9.80 -20.50 -21.12
CA LYS A 199 9.44 -21.92 -21.06
C LYS A 199 8.43 -22.32 -22.14
N GLY A 200 7.41 -21.48 -22.37
CA GLY A 200 6.44 -21.68 -23.43
C GLY A 200 7.12 -21.71 -24.80
N TRP A 201 8.01 -20.75 -25.06
CA TRP A 201 8.79 -20.67 -26.29
C TRP A 201 9.64 -21.93 -26.53
N GLN A 202 10.39 -22.38 -25.51
CA GLN A 202 11.20 -23.59 -25.60
C GLN A 202 10.35 -24.84 -25.87
N SER A 203 9.16 -24.94 -25.29
CA SER A 203 8.23 -26.03 -25.54
C SER A 203 7.73 -26.03 -26.99
N THR A 204 7.36 -24.87 -27.52
CA THR A 204 6.90 -24.73 -28.91
C THR A 204 8.00 -25.07 -29.91
N VAL A 205 9.21 -24.53 -29.73
CA VAL A 205 10.36 -24.84 -30.60
C VAL A 205 10.77 -26.30 -30.50
N GLY A 206 10.76 -26.88 -29.29
CA GLY A 206 11.05 -28.31 -29.08
C GLY A 206 9.97 -29.25 -29.61
N GLY A 207 8.72 -28.80 -29.70
CA GLY A 207 7.62 -29.50 -30.37
C GLY A 207 7.78 -29.50 -31.89
N LEU A 208 8.10 -28.34 -32.47
CA LEU A 208 8.35 -28.19 -33.91
C LEU A 208 9.51 -29.07 -34.40
N ARG A 209 10.62 -29.14 -33.66
CA ARG A 209 11.75 -30.02 -34.01
C ARG A 209 11.42 -31.51 -33.99
N ARG A 210 10.40 -31.93 -33.24
CA ARG A 210 9.96 -33.33 -33.17
C ARG A 210 9.02 -33.73 -34.31
N LEU A 211 8.41 -32.77 -34.99
CA LEU A 211 7.53 -33.02 -36.14
C LEU A 211 8.29 -33.04 -37.47
N THR A 212 9.54 -32.56 -37.48
CA THR A 212 10.41 -32.49 -38.66
C THR A 212 11.39 -33.68 -38.79
N HIS A 213 11.30 -34.67 -37.89
CA HIS A 213 12.09 -35.92 -37.89
C HIS A 213 11.15 -37.11 -37.90
#